data_AF-A0A530GG94-F1
#
_entry.id   AF-A0A530GG94-F1
#
_cell.length_a   1.000
_cell.length_b   1.000
_cell.length_c   1.000
_cell.angle_alpha   90.00
_cell.angle_beta   90.00
_cell.angle_gamma   90.00
#
_symmetry.space_group_name_H-M   'P 1'
#
loop_
_entity.id
_entity.type
_entity.pdbx_description
1 polymer ?
#
loop_
_entity_poly.entity_id
_entity_poly.type
_entity_poly.pdbx_seq_one_letter_code
_entity_poly.pdbx_strand_id
1 'polypeptide(L)'
;EIHREDIDTLPKLMGLLKAAPYRFILFCDDLSFDHDDTSYKSLKAALEGGVEGRPGNVIFYATSNRRHLLPRDMIENERSTAINPSEAVEEKVSLSDRFGLWLGFHKCSQDEYLDMING
;
A
#
# COMPACT_ATOMS: atom_id res chain seq x y z
N GLU A 1 10.65 9.47 2.26
CA GLU A 1 10.38 8.03 2.42
C GLU A 1 9.65 7.83 3.72
N ILE A 2 8.69 6.92 3.77
CA ILE A 2 7.90 6.62 4.97
C ILE A 2 8.07 5.14 5.29
N HIS A 3 8.52 4.85 6.50
CA HIS A 3 8.56 3.50 7.03
C HIS A 3 7.17 3.05 7.46
N ARG A 4 6.96 1.74 7.49
CA ARG A 4 5.68 1.11 7.85
C ARG A 4 5.14 1.60 9.21
N GLU A 5 6.01 1.78 10.20
CA GLU A 5 5.65 2.26 11.54
C GLU A 5 5.12 3.69 11.59
N ASP A 6 5.41 4.51 10.57
CA ASP A 6 4.96 5.89 10.47
C ASP A 6 3.66 6.05 9.67
N ILE A 7 3.06 4.96 9.19
CA ILE A 7 1.84 4.95 8.36
C ILE A 7 0.68 5.69 9.06
N ASP A 8 0.58 5.61 10.38
CA ASP A 8 -0.45 6.30 11.16
C ASP A 8 -0.36 7.85 11.05
N THR A 9 0.80 8.37 10.68
CA THR A 9 1.02 9.82 10.49
C THR A 9 0.64 10.32 9.09
N LEU A 10 0.36 9.41 8.14
CA LEU A 10 0.03 9.74 6.75
C LEU A 10 -1.13 10.74 6.61
N PRO A 11 -2.26 10.61 7.33
CA PRO A 11 -3.36 11.55 7.18
C PRO A 11 -2.95 13.00 7.48
N LYS A 12 -2.12 13.19 8.51
CA LYS A 12 -1.60 14.51 8.88
C LYS A 12 -0.66 15.05 7.80
N LEU A 13 0.23 14.21 7.27
CA LEU A 13 1.14 14.59 6.19
C LEU A 13 0.35 14.98 4.93
N MET A 14 -0.67 14.21 4.54
CA MET A 14 -1.52 14.51 3.38
C MET A 14 -2.19 15.88 3.50
N GLY A 15 -2.64 16.26 4.70
CA GLY A 15 -3.19 17.59 4.97
C GLY A 15 -2.17 18.71 4.72
N LEU A 16 -0.91 18.52 5.11
CA LEU A 16 0.16 19.48 4.85
C LEU A 16 0.51 19.57 3.36
N LEU A 17 0.62 18.42 2.69
CA LEU A 17 0.97 18.37 1.26
C LEU A 17 -0.12 18.98 0.38
N LYS A 18 -1.39 18.84 0.75
CA LYS A 18 -2.54 19.42 0.03
C LYS A 18 -2.46 20.94 -0.11
N ALA A 19 -1.93 21.64 0.91
CA ALA A 19 -1.80 23.09 0.89
C ALA A 19 -0.56 23.59 0.13
N ALA A 20 0.38 22.70 -0.18
CA ALA A 20 1.61 23.09 -0.85
C ALA A 20 1.41 23.22 -2.38
N PRO A 21 2.05 24.22 -3.03
CA PRO A 21 1.88 24.47 -4.47
C PRO A 21 2.68 23.50 -5.37
N TYR A 22 3.22 22.43 -4.80
CA TYR A 22 4.09 21.48 -5.49
C TYR A 22 3.41 20.13 -5.70
N ARG A 23 3.98 19.32 -6.60
CA ARG A 23 3.57 17.92 -6.83
C ARG A 23 4.51 17.00 -6.07
N PHE A 24 3.94 15.98 -5.42
CA PHE A 24 4.68 15.04 -4.58
C PHE A 24 4.48 13.61 -5.04
N ILE A 25 5.54 12.82 -4.94
CA ILE A 25 5.46 11.36 -4.91
C ILE A 25 5.69 10.97 -3.47
N LEU A 26 4.69 10.34 -2.86
CA LEU A 26 4.85 9.71 -1.57
C LEU A 26 5.27 8.27 -1.79
N PHE A 27 6.50 7.96 -1.40
CA PHE A 27 7.10 6.64 -1.54
C PHE A 27 7.15 5.92 -0.19
N CYS A 28 6.59 4.72 -0.16
CA CYS A 28 6.66 3.79 0.96
C CYS A 28 7.47 2.56 0.53
N ASP A 29 8.59 2.33 1.21
CA ASP A 29 9.44 1.18 0.90
C ASP A 29 9.00 -0.05 1.71
N ASP A 30 9.10 -1.22 1.08
CA ASP A 30 8.76 -2.54 1.61
C ASP A 30 7.43 -2.60 2.38
N LEU A 31 6.37 -2.16 1.71
CA LEU A 31 5.03 -2.19 2.26
C LEU A 31 4.52 -3.64 2.30
N SER A 32 4.59 -4.27 3.47
CA SER A 32 3.94 -5.54 3.73
C SER A 32 3.42 -5.60 5.17
N PHE A 33 2.28 -6.25 5.36
CA PHE A 33 1.62 -6.36 6.66
C PHE A 33 1.66 -7.81 7.16
N ASP A 34 1.74 -7.98 8.48
CA ASP A 34 1.63 -9.26 9.17
C ASP A 34 0.30 -9.33 9.94
N HIS A 35 -0.02 -10.49 10.52
CA HIS A 35 -1.33 -10.76 11.12
C HIS A 35 -1.77 -9.75 12.17
N ASP A 36 -0.83 -9.29 13.00
CA ASP A 36 -1.13 -8.41 14.14
C ASP A 36 -0.98 -6.93 13.79
N ASP A 37 -0.71 -6.62 12.52
CA ASP A 37 -0.49 -5.25 12.10
C ASP A 37 -1.82 -4.55 11.82
N THR A 38 -2.11 -3.49 12.58
CA THR A 38 -3.30 -2.65 12.41
C THR A 38 -3.06 -1.44 11.50
N SER A 39 -1.80 -1.13 11.16
CA SER A 39 -1.41 0.04 10.37
C SER A 39 -1.99 0.02 8.94
N TYR A 40 -2.36 -1.14 8.41
CA TYR A 40 -3.03 -1.24 7.10
C TYR A 40 -4.35 -0.45 7.05
N LYS A 41 -5.06 -0.31 8.19
CA LYS A 41 -6.29 0.48 8.28
C LYS A 41 -6.01 1.97 8.12
N SER A 42 -4.94 2.46 8.72
CA SER A 42 -4.48 3.84 8.58
C SER A 42 -4.04 4.14 7.14
N LEU A 43 -3.33 3.20 6.51
CA LEU A 43 -2.98 3.32 5.09
C LEU A 43 -4.23 3.36 4.21
N LYS A 44 -5.18 2.44 4.44
CA LYS A 44 -6.45 2.41 3.71
C LYS A 44 -7.18 3.75 3.85
N ALA A 45 -7.33 4.26 5.06
CA ALA A 45 -7.98 5.54 5.32
C ALA A 45 -7.27 6.72 4.62
N ALA A 46 -5.93 6.68 4.54
CA ALA A 46 -5.15 7.69 3.81
C ALA A 46 -5.35 7.61 2.28
N LEU A 47 -5.47 6.40 1.73
CA LEU A 47 -5.68 6.18 0.29
C LEU A 47 -7.14 6.40 -0.15
N GLU A 48 -8.10 6.02 0.69
CA GLU A 48 -9.53 6.35 0.55
C GLU A 48 -9.76 7.84 0.74
N GLY A 49 -8.90 8.48 1.53
CA GLY A 49 -8.89 9.91 1.76
C GLY A 49 -10.07 10.34 2.62
N GLY A 50 -10.19 9.83 3.85
CA GLY A 50 -11.09 10.35 4.90
C GLY A 50 -12.34 11.13 4.43
N VAL A 51 -12.55 12.35 4.97
CA VAL A 51 -13.63 13.26 4.51
C VAL A 51 -13.20 14.11 3.31
N GLU A 52 -11.90 14.22 3.04
CA GLU A 52 -11.34 15.23 2.14
C GLU A 52 -10.63 14.71 0.88
N GLY A 53 -10.56 13.39 0.70
CA GLY A 53 -9.89 12.70 -0.41
C GLY A 53 -8.36 12.73 -0.35
N ARG A 54 -7.72 11.86 -1.14
CA ARG A 54 -6.28 11.95 -1.44
C ARG A 54 -6.01 13.28 -2.16
N PRO A 55 -5.00 14.07 -1.76
CA PRO A 55 -4.69 15.32 -2.44
C PRO A 55 -4.36 15.11 -3.92
N GLY A 56 -4.93 15.93 -4.80
CA GLY A 56 -4.71 15.83 -6.25
C GLY A 56 -3.27 16.09 -6.70
N ASN A 57 -2.44 16.69 -5.84
CA ASN A 57 -1.03 16.95 -6.06
C ASN A 57 -0.10 15.88 -5.47
N VAL A 58 -0.63 14.77 -4.94
CA VAL A 58 0.17 13.68 -4.34
C VAL A 58 -0.13 12.36 -5.04
N ILE A 59 0.89 11.65 -5.52
CA ILE A 59 0.79 10.27 -6.02
C ILE A 59 1.47 9.33 -5.02
N PHE A 60 0.86 8.17 -4.75
CA PHE A 60 1.38 7.20 -3.78
C PHE A 60 2.04 6.02 -4.50
N TYR A 61 3.32 5.78 -4.23
CA TYR A 61 4.09 4.63 -4.70
C TYR A 61 4.48 3.75 -3.52
N ALA A 62 4.37 2.44 -3.70
CA ALA A 62 4.86 1.46 -2.74
C ALA A 62 5.63 0.37 -3.44
N THR A 63 6.69 -0.12 -2.80
CA THR A 63 7.32 -1.41 -3.12
C THR A 63 6.79 -2.45 -2.15
N SER A 64 6.82 -3.73 -2.53
CA SER A 64 6.48 -4.84 -1.64
C SER A 64 7.28 -6.06 -2.05
N ASN A 65 7.96 -6.68 -1.09
CA ASN A 65 8.64 -7.96 -1.30
C ASN A 65 7.66 -9.14 -1.33
N ARG A 66 6.38 -8.92 -1.00
CA ARG A 66 5.32 -9.93 -1.05
C ARG A 66 4.40 -9.72 -2.26
N ARG A 67 3.91 -10.82 -2.83
CA ARG A 67 2.94 -10.80 -3.95
C ARG A 67 1.61 -10.13 -3.59
N HIS A 68 1.25 -10.14 -2.31
CA HIS A 68 0.07 -9.49 -1.75
C HIS A 68 0.51 -8.64 -0.56
N LEU A 69 -0.03 -7.41 -0.42
CA LEU A 69 0.26 -6.54 0.74
C LEU A 69 -0.20 -7.19 2.06
N LEU A 70 -1.30 -7.94 1.99
CA LEU A 70 -1.89 -8.68 3.11
C LEU A 70 -1.72 -10.20 2.87
N PRO A 71 -1.21 -10.97 3.86
CA PRO A 71 -1.15 -12.42 3.86
C PRO A 71 -2.51 -13.09 3.60
N ARG A 72 -2.52 -14.23 2.89
CA ARG A 72 -3.75 -15.01 2.64
C ARG A 72 -4.35 -15.57 3.94
N ASP A 73 -3.51 -16.04 4.86
CA ASP A 73 -3.96 -16.62 6.12
C ASP A 73 -4.73 -15.59 6.99
N MET A 74 -4.37 -14.30 6.92
CA MET A 74 -5.14 -13.22 7.56
C MET A 74 -6.54 -13.04 6.96
N ILE A 75 -6.66 -13.27 5.65
CA ILE A 75 -7.94 -13.18 4.93
C ILE A 75 -8.80 -14.41 5.29
N GLU A 76 -8.19 -15.59 5.43
CA GLU A 76 -8.87 -16.84 5.77
C GLU A 76 -9.25 -16.96 7.27
N ASN A 77 -8.43 -16.44 8.19
CA ASN A 77 -8.72 -16.44 9.63
C ASN A 77 -9.92 -15.56 9.98
N GLU A 78 -10.04 -14.38 9.37
CA GLU A 78 -11.23 -13.54 9.54
C GLU A 78 -12.47 -14.18 8.94
N ARG A 79 -12.32 -14.91 7.82
CA ARG A 79 -13.43 -15.69 7.25
C ARG A 79 -13.97 -16.73 8.23
N SER A 80 -13.14 -17.23 9.13
CA SER A 80 -13.51 -18.28 10.09
C SER A 80 -14.04 -17.74 11.43
N THR A 81 -13.73 -16.49 11.78
CA THR A 81 -14.04 -15.89 13.08
C THR A 81 -15.04 -14.72 13.01
N ALA A 82 -15.22 -14.11 11.85
CA ALA A 82 -16.15 -13.00 11.67
C ALA A 82 -17.61 -13.49 11.57
N ILE A 83 -18.52 -12.70 12.15
CA ILE A 83 -19.98 -12.91 12.04
C ILE A 83 -20.40 -12.83 10.55
N ASN A 84 -19.76 -11.96 9.78
CA ASN A 84 -19.90 -11.82 8.32
C ASN A 84 -18.55 -12.01 7.61
N PRO A 85 -18.20 -13.26 7.24
CA PRO A 85 -16.94 -13.60 6.60
C PRO A 85 -16.64 -12.83 5.31
N SER A 86 -17.66 -12.61 4.48
CA SER A 86 -17.51 -11.95 3.18
C SER A 86 -17.16 -10.47 3.31
N GLU A 87 -17.72 -9.79 4.30
CA GLU A 87 -17.52 -8.36 4.55
C GLU A 87 -16.09 -8.06 5.03
N ALA A 88 -15.57 -8.91 5.93
CA ALA A 88 -14.21 -8.82 6.44
C ALA A 88 -13.15 -9.03 5.33
N VAL A 89 -13.40 -9.98 4.42
CA VAL A 89 -12.53 -10.22 3.25
C VAL A 89 -12.58 -9.03 2.29
N GLU A 90 -13.76 -8.51 1.97
CA GLU A 90 -13.92 -7.32 1.11
C GLU A 90 -13.19 -6.11 1.70
N GLU A 91 -13.24 -5.92 3.02
CA GLU A 91 -12.55 -4.82 3.70
C GLU A 91 -11.03 -4.88 3.49
N LYS A 92 -10.42 -6.07 3.48
CA LYS A 92 -8.98 -6.28 3.25
C LYS A 92 -8.59 -6.19 1.78
N VAL A 93 -9.40 -6.74 0.88
CA VAL A 93 -9.16 -6.65 -0.58
C VAL A 93 -9.22 -5.20 -1.05
N SER A 94 -10.13 -4.40 -0.48
CA SER A 94 -10.33 -3.01 -0.88
C SER A 94 -9.10 -2.10 -0.76
N LEU A 95 -8.13 -2.43 0.10
CA LEU A 95 -6.85 -1.70 0.16
C LEU A 95 -6.03 -1.93 -1.11
N SER A 96 -5.96 -3.17 -1.60
CA SER A 96 -5.20 -3.51 -2.80
C SER A 96 -5.80 -2.85 -4.05
N ASP A 97 -7.13 -2.73 -4.09
CA ASP A 97 -7.86 -2.06 -5.17
C ASP A 97 -7.61 -0.54 -5.22
N ARG A 98 -7.08 0.07 -4.15
CA ARG A 98 -6.69 1.49 -4.17
C ARG A 98 -5.42 1.77 -4.95
N PHE A 99 -4.63 0.72 -5.21
CA PHE A 99 -3.48 0.81 -6.10
C PHE A 99 -3.94 0.54 -7.54
N GLY A 100 -4.14 1.61 -8.30
CA GLY A 100 -4.64 1.52 -9.68
C GLY A 100 -3.67 0.90 -10.69
N LEU A 101 -2.40 0.69 -10.30
CA LEU A 101 -1.40 0.03 -11.11
C LEU A 101 -0.53 -0.85 -10.23
N TRP A 102 -0.38 -2.11 -10.65
CA TRP A 102 0.51 -3.08 -10.03
C TRP A 102 1.56 -3.49 -11.05
N LEU A 103 2.82 -3.22 -10.70
CA LEU A 103 3.97 -3.60 -11.51
C LEU A 103 4.66 -4.78 -10.83
N GLY A 104 4.59 -5.95 -11.46
CA GLY A 104 5.35 -7.12 -11.04
C GLY A 104 6.76 -7.09 -11.62
N PHE A 105 7.75 -7.51 -10.85
CA PHE A 105 9.08 -7.80 -11.37
C PHE A 105 9.11 -9.24 -11.88
N HIS A 106 9.47 -9.40 -13.14
CA HIS A 106 9.75 -10.71 -13.73
C HIS A 106 11.19 -11.11 -13.42
N LYS A 107 11.46 -12.41 -13.43
CA LYS A 107 12.84 -12.90 -13.27
C LYS A 107 13.65 -12.40 -14.46
N CYS A 108 14.73 -11.68 -14.15
CA CYS A 108 15.73 -11.27 -15.11
C CYS A 108 16.51 -12.51 -15.56
N SER A 109 16.67 -12.71 -16.87
CA SER A 109 17.64 -13.65 -17.43
C SER A 109 19.06 -13.18 -17.16
N GLN A 110 20.04 -14.07 -17.27
CA GLN A 110 21.44 -13.69 -17.10
C GLN A 110 21.87 -12.64 -18.12
N ASP A 111 21.40 -12.77 -19.37
CA ASP A 111 21.73 -11.83 -20.44
C ASP A 111 21.14 -10.44 -20.16
N GLU A 112 19.85 -10.36 -19.77
CA GLU A 112 19.23 -9.09 -19.35
C GLU A 112 19.96 -8.45 -18.16
N TYR A 113 20.42 -9.26 -17.20
CA TYR A 113 21.19 -8.76 -16.06
C TYR A 113 22.54 -8.18 -16.51
N LEU A 114 23.24 -8.86 -17.42
CA LEU A 114 24.50 -8.38 -17.97
C LEU A 114 24.29 -7.09 -18.79
N ASP A 115 23.21 -6.98 -19.55
CA ASP A 115 22.85 -5.76 -20.29
C ASP A 115 22.62 -4.58 -19.32
N MET A 116 21.89 -4.78 -18.21
CA MET A 116 21.68 -3.73 -17.20
C MET A 116 22.99 -3.21 -16.58
N ILE A 117 23.99 -4.07 -16.43
CA ILE A 117 25.32 -3.68 -15.92
C ILE A 117 26.12 -2.92 -16.98
N ASN A 118 25.95 -3.26 -18.25
CA ASN A 118 26.70 -2.69 -19.37
C ASN A 118 26.16 -1.32 -19.84
N GLY A 119 24.90 -0.99 -19.51
CA GLY A 119 24.25 0.31 -19.81
C GLY A 119 23.74 0.42 -21.25
#